data_AF-A0A966V042-F1
#
_entry.id   AF-A0A966V042-F1
#
_cell.length_a   1.000
_cell.length_b   1.000
_cell.length_c   1.000
_cell.angle_alpha   90.00
_cell.angle_beta   90.00
_cell.angle_gamma   90.00
#
_symmetry.space_group_name_H-M   'P 1'
#
loop_
_entity.id
_entity.type
_entity.pdbx_description
1 polymer ?
#
loop_
_entity_poly.entity_id
_entity_poly.type
_entity_poly.pdbx_seq_one_letter_code
_entity_poly.pdbx_strand_id
1 'polypeptide(L)'
;MNSQPEAFTTTIQNHGCLSAVCWPGKISMNSFLDTGFATAEQLDSLISNIEKYYVKVNKNATTRCIDGRYDPASDTENLGPQVPGGSIGATLAYRFSAGRDNLLDSDFASDANSMISRLTKIKLKPGGHRDNHADGKSAVGCGAIDKMNQAVYLLSDSRYTKSIHDLSKALIGDSFSEDNFYQILGEATLLNSRSEKYFKNRLNAVDVLEKEAKNSIATLTGEHRECLVVANYVPSTTLAENNLLKDYEGVQVFNYDVWRSLDLADKLFPRAKDKKNKDLFIMARAMTAIATLMCLTDGSQTLLTRN
;
A
#
# COMPACT_ATOMS: atom_id res chain seq x y z
N MET A 1 3.84 -2.31 40.34
CA MET A 1 4.66 -1.19 39.85
C MET A 1 4.14 -0.82 38.47
N ASN A 2 3.43 0.30 38.36
CA ASN A 2 2.95 0.83 37.09
C ASN A 2 4.13 1.53 36.41
N SER A 3 4.87 0.82 35.56
CA SER A 3 5.78 1.46 34.63
C SER A 3 4.93 2.26 33.63
N GLN A 4 4.99 3.59 33.71
CA GLN A 4 4.50 4.41 32.61
C GLN A 4 5.28 4.01 31.35
N PRO A 5 4.62 3.78 30.22
CA PRO A 5 5.33 3.47 28.99
C PRO A 5 6.19 4.67 28.62
N GLU A 6 7.48 4.45 28.40
CA GLU A 6 8.40 5.46 27.87
C GLU A 6 7.78 6.06 26.60
N ALA A 7 7.69 7.39 26.56
CA ALA A 7 7.26 8.09 25.37
C ALA A 7 8.33 7.91 24.30
N PHE A 8 8.11 6.98 23.37
CA PHE A 8 8.93 6.88 22.17
C PHE A 8 8.79 8.21 21.41
N THR A 9 9.89 8.94 21.26
CA THR A 9 9.94 10.11 20.40
C THR A 9 9.93 9.66 18.95
N THR A 10 8.77 9.81 18.29
CA THR A 10 8.64 9.62 16.86
C THR A 10 9.43 10.70 16.11
N THR A 11 10.05 10.33 14.99
CA THR A 11 10.73 11.26 14.09
C THR A 11 10.11 11.27 12.70
N ILE A 12 9.89 12.46 12.14
CA ILE A 12 9.42 12.66 10.76
C ILE A 12 10.59 13.15 9.93
N GLN A 13 10.91 12.43 8.85
CA GLN A 13 11.91 12.84 7.89
C GLN A 13 11.27 13.07 6.52
N ASN A 14 11.54 14.23 5.93
CA ASN A 14 11.09 14.61 4.60
C ASN A 14 12.18 14.28 3.57
N HIS A 15 11.83 13.53 2.53
CA HIS A 15 12.73 13.09 1.46
C HIS A 15 12.54 13.86 0.14
N GLY A 16 11.65 14.87 0.12
CA GLY A 16 11.26 15.59 -1.09
C GLY A 16 10.30 14.78 -1.96
N CYS A 17 10.26 15.08 -3.26
CA CYS A 17 9.37 14.40 -4.20
C CYS A 17 9.74 12.93 -4.39
N LEU A 18 8.74 12.08 -4.61
CA LEU A 18 8.94 10.65 -4.89
C LEU A 18 9.85 10.39 -6.10
N SER A 19 9.81 11.25 -7.11
CA SER A 19 10.57 11.05 -8.33
C SER A 19 10.92 12.35 -9.04
N ALA A 20 12.14 12.41 -9.56
CA ALA A 20 12.58 13.46 -10.49
C ALA A 20 12.09 13.22 -11.94
N VAL A 21 11.62 12.01 -12.24
CA VAL A 21 11.02 11.65 -13.53
C VAL A 21 9.51 11.52 -13.40
N CYS A 22 8.77 11.98 -14.40
CA CYS A 22 7.32 11.88 -14.42
C CYS A 22 6.88 10.40 -14.49
N TRP A 23 6.02 10.01 -13.56
CA TRP A 23 5.36 8.71 -13.55
C TRP A 23 4.05 8.74 -14.35
N PRO A 24 3.54 7.58 -14.82
CA PRO A 24 2.37 7.54 -15.69
C PRO A 24 1.03 7.80 -14.97
N GLY A 25 1.03 7.93 -13.64
CA GLY A 25 -0.17 8.23 -12.88
C GLY A 25 -0.69 9.65 -13.10
N LYS A 26 -1.89 9.91 -12.59
CA LYS A 26 -2.64 11.16 -12.87
C LYS A 26 -2.74 12.09 -11.67
N ILE A 27 -2.53 11.58 -10.47
CA ILE A 27 -2.60 12.38 -9.24
C ILE A 27 -1.31 13.20 -9.18
N SER A 28 -1.45 14.53 -9.22
CA SER A 28 -0.34 15.46 -9.28
C SER A 28 -0.45 16.51 -8.19
N MET A 29 0.50 16.50 -7.25
CA MET A 29 0.63 17.54 -6.24
C MET A 29 0.90 18.90 -6.89
N ASN A 30 1.70 18.94 -7.97
CA ASN A 30 1.96 20.20 -8.69
C ASN A 30 0.67 20.78 -9.28
N SER A 31 -0.17 19.94 -9.90
CA SER A 31 -1.48 20.40 -10.39
C SER A 31 -2.37 20.93 -9.27
N PHE A 32 -2.29 20.38 -8.06
CA PHE A 32 -3.05 20.87 -6.90
C PHE A 32 -2.55 22.23 -6.41
N LEU A 33 -1.24 22.48 -6.47
CA LEU A 33 -0.66 23.80 -6.18
C LEU A 33 -1.06 24.83 -7.26
N ASP A 34 -0.94 24.46 -8.53
CA ASP A 34 -1.22 25.35 -9.67
C ASP A 34 -2.69 25.79 -9.73
N THR A 35 -3.60 24.89 -9.34
CA THR A 35 -5.04 25.17 -9.29
C THR A 35 -5.48 25.87 -8.01
N GLY A 36 -4.58 26.04 -7.04
CA GLY A 36 -4.90 26.58 -5.72
C GLY A 36 -5.75 25.65 -4.85
N PHE A 37 -5.85 24.36 -5.20
CA PHE A 37 -6.52 23.38 -4.34
C PHE A 37 -5.77 23.17 -3.02
N ALA A 38 -4.43 23.20 -3.06
CA ALA A 38 -3.57 23.21 -1.89
C ALA A 38 -2.55 24.35 -2.01
N THR A 39 -2.02 24.85 -0.90
CA THR A 39 -0.91 25.83 -0.89
C THR A 39 0.35 25.23 -0.27
N ALA A 40 1.51 25.81 -0.58
CA ALA A 40 2.79 25.38 0.01
C ALA A 40 2.76 25.50 1.54
N GLU A 41 2.21 26.60 2.07
CA GLU A 41 2.09 26.83 3.52
C GLU A 41 1.17 25.81 4.19
N GLN A 42 0.09 25.40 3.51
CA GLN A 42 -0.80 24.36 4.00
C GLN A 42 -0.10 23.00 4.06
N LEU A 43 0.69 22.66 3.03
CA LEU A 43 1.47 21.42 3.01
C LEU A 43 2.59 21.42 4.05
N ASP A 44 3.32 22.52 4.22
CA ASP A 44 4.37 22.65 5.25
C ASP A 44 3.80 22.55 6.67
N SER A 45 2.63 23.17 6.89
CA SER A 45 1.87 23.01 8.13
C SER A 45 1.45 21.56 8.35
N LEU A 46 0.95 20.88 7.30
CA LEU A 46 0.56 19.47 7.38
C LEU A 46 1.76 18.59 7.74
N ILE A 47 2.90 18.75 7.05
CA ILE A 47 4.13 17.98 7.32
C ILE A 47 4.56 18.16 8.78
N SER A 48 4.55 19.40 9.28
CA SER A 48 4.95 19.73 10.65
C SER A 48 4.02 19.14 11.72
N ASN A 49 2.76 18.85 11.35
CA ASN A 49 1.72 18.41 12.28
C ASN A 49 1.25 16.97 12.02
N ILE A 50 1.80 16.26 11.03
CA ILE A 50 1.28 14.97 10.58
C ILE A 50 1.21 13.92 11.70
N GLU A 51 2.12 14.00 12.66
CA GLU A 51 2.18 13.11 13.84
C GLU A 51 0.86 13.09 14.62
N LYS A 52 0.17 14.23 14.72
CA LYS A 52 -1.06 14.35 15.53
C LYS A 52 -2.22 13.49 14.98
N TYR A 53 -2.12 13.04 13.74
CA TYR A 53 -3.12 12.22 13.08
C TYR A 53 -2.83 10.72 13.16
N TYR A 54 -1.72 10.31 13.77
CA TYR A 54 -1.45 8.90 14.00
C TYR A 54 -2.11 8.40 15.28
N VAL A 55 -2.86 7.32 15.14
CA VAL A 55 -3.57 6.65 16.24
C VAL A 55 -3.08 5.22 16.38
N LYS A 56 -3.32 4.62 17.55
CA LYS A 56 -3.06 3.18 17.74
C LYS A 56 -4.01 2.36 16.89
N VAL A 57 -3.48 1.33 16.25
CA VAL A 57 -4.29 0.36 15.50
C VAL A 57 -5.15 -0.45 16.46
N ASN A 58 -6.44 -0.60 16.13
CA ASN A 58 -7.28 -1.62 16.72
C ASN A 58 -6.97 -2.97 16.06
N LYS A 59 -6.46 -3.93 16.83
CA LYS A 59 -6.12 -5.29 16.38
C LYS A 59 -7.30 -6.08 15.75
N ASN A 60 -8.53 -5.69 16.06
CA ASN A 60 -9.75 -6.29 15.55
C ASN A 60 -10.32 -5.56 14.33
N ALA A 61 -9.77 -4.40 13.98
CA ALA A 61 -10.15 -3.68 12.78
C ALA A 61 -9.50 -4.29 11.54
N THR A 62 -10.17 -4.13 10.41
CA THR A 62 -9.77 -4.69 9.12
C THR A 62 -8.61 -3.89 8.53
N THR A 63 -7.72 -4.56 7.81
CA THR A 63 -6.64 -3.87 7.09
C THR A 63 -7.22 -3.01 5.97
N ARG A 64 -6.75 -1.79 5.80
CA ARG A 64 -7.27 -0.78 4.86
C ARG A 64 -6.29 -0.55 3.70
N CYS A 65 -6.77 0.10 2.64
CA CYS A 65 -5.89 0.56 1.56
C CYS A 65 -5.11 1.81 1.99
N ILE A 66 -4.04 2.13 1.27
CA ILE A 66 -3.34 3.43 1.42
C ILE A 66 -4.16 4.61 0.90
N ASP A 67 -5.23 4.34 0.15
CA ASP A 67 -6.12 5.34 -0.47
C ASP A 67 -6.46 6.46 0.53
N GLY A 68 -6.26 7.71 0.12
CA GLY A 68 -6.44 8.86 1.00
C GLY A 68 -7.88 9.36 1.07
N ARG A 69 -8.79 8.78 0.28
CA ARG A 69 -10.24 9.01 0.39
C ARG A 69 -10.80 8.31 1.62
N TYR A 70 -11.93 8.81 2.12
CA TYR A 70 -12.55 8.26 3.32
C TYR A 70 -13.86 7.51 3.07
N ASP A 71 -14.14 6.57 3.96
CA ASP A 71 -15.47 5.97 4.14
C ASP A 71 -16.23 6.76 5.22
N PRO A 72 -17.37 7.38 4.90
CA PRO A 72 -18.20 8.11 5.86
C PRO A 72 -18.75 7.26 7.00
N ALA A 73 -18.84 5.94 6.82
CA ALA A 73 -19.28 5.00 7.84
C ALA A 73 -18.12 4.42 8.68
N SER A 74 -16.87 4.82 8.38
CA SER A 74 -15.69 4.33 9.09
C SER A 74 -15.70 4.75 10.57
N ASP A 75 -15.39 3.80 11.43
CA ASP A 75 -15.13 4.06 12.85
C ASP A 75 -13.72 4.64 13.01
N THR A 76 -13.64 5.97 13.13
CA THR A 76 -12.39 6.72 13.27
C THR A 76 -11.63 6.42 14.56
N GLU A 77 -12.27 5.80 15.55
CA GLU A 77 -11.63 5.41 16.81
C GLU A 77 -11.03 3.99 16.74
N ASN A 78 -11.48 3.17 15.78
CA ASN A 78 -11.10 1.78 15.66
C ASN A 78 -10.52 1.46 14.27
N LEU A 79 -9.39 2.08 13.95
CA LEU A 79 -8.75 1.93 12.65
C LEU A 79 -7.80 0.73 12.59
N GLY A 80 -7.82 0.03 11.46
CA GLY A 80 -6.83 -0.97 11.09
C GLY A 80 -5.69 -0.39 10.26
N PRO A 81 -4.60 -1.14 10.08
CA PRO A 81 -3.42 -0.65 9.38
C PRO A 81 -3.69 -0.46 7.88
N GLN A 82 -2.97 0.45 7.25
CA GLN A 82 -3.09 0.78 5.83
C GLN A 82 -1.92 0.22 5.02
N VAL A 83 -2.25 -0.49 3.95
CA VAL A 83 -1.26 -1.01 3.01
C VAL A 83 -1.81 -1.00 1.58
N PRO A 84 -0.96 -0.99 0.54
CA PRO A 84 -1.44 -0.85 -0.84
C PRO A 84 -2.39 -2.00 -1.21
N GLY A 85 -3.60 -1.66 -1.69
CA GLY A 85 -4.64 -2.62 -2.05
C GLY A 85 -5.25 -3.37 -0.86
N GLY A 86 -5.05 -2.87 0.36
CA GLY A 86 -5.46 -3.54 1.58
C GLY A 86 -4.87 -4.95 1.69
N SER A 87 -5.66 -5.88 2.19
CA SER A 87 -5.22 -7.28 2.35
C SER A 87 -4.95 -7.99 1.03
N ILE A 88 -5.70 -7.65 -0.02
CA ILE A 88 -5.57 -8.26 -1.35
C ILE A 88 -4.22 -7.89 -1.97
N GLY A 89 -3.68 -6.70 -1.71
CA GLY A 89 -2.38 -6.30 -2.25
C GLY A 89 -1.20 -7.15 -1.74
N ALA A 90 -1.34 -7.88 -0.64
CA ALA A 90 -0.31 -8.83 -0.19
C ALA A 90 -0.16 -10.04 -1.14
N THR A 91 -1.20 -10.34 -1.92
CA THR A 91 -1.26 -11.48 -2.85
C THR A 91 -0.12 -11.46 -3.86
N LEU A 92 0.10 -10.30 -4.50
CA LEU A 92 1.13 -10.16 -5.52
C LEU A 92 2.53 -10.33 -4.94
N ALA A 93 2.78 -9.72 -3.78
CA ALA A 93 4.05 -9.88 -3.07
C ALA A 93 4.29 -11.33 -2.62
N TYR A 94 3.25 -12.01 -2.15
CA TYR A 94 3.32 -13.43 -1.81
C TYR A 94 3.69 -14.27 -3.03
N ARG A 95 3.04 -14.03 -4.18
CA ARG A 95 3.36 -14.71 -5.44
C ARG A 95 4.82 -14.53 -5.84
N PHE A 96 5.33 -13.29 -5.83
CA PHE A 96 6.74 -13.05 -6.16
C PHE A 96 7.70 -13.70 -5.16
N SER A 97 7.33 -13.76 -3.88
CA SER A 97 8.16 -14.37 -2.83
C SER A 97 8.19 -15.89 -2.83
N ALA A 98 7.09 -16.54 -3.24
CA ALA A 98 6.95 -17.98 -3.20
C ALA A 98 7.74 -18.68 -4.32
N GLY A 99 8.00 -17.97 -5.43
CA GLY A 99 8.80 -18.44 -6.56
C GLY A 99 8.16 -19.61 -7.33
N ARG A 100 7.94 -19.42 -8.64
CA ARG A 100 7.77 -20.45 -9.70
C ARG A 100 6.82 -21.65 -9.52
N ASP A 101 6.18 -21.88 -8.39
CA ASP A 101 5.16 -22.92 -8.28
C ASP A 101 3.89 -22.47 -9.01
N ASN A 102 3.86 -22.85 -10.28
CA ASN A 102 2.69 -22.96 -11.13
C ASN A 102 1.98 -21.65 -11.53
N LEU A 103 2.75 -20.69 -12.09
CA LEU A 103 2.20 -19.57 -12.88
C LEU A 103 1.30 -20.03 -14.06
N LEU A 104 1.26 -21.33 -14.38
CA LEU A 104 0.49 -21.89 -15.48
C LEU A 104 -0.99 -22.13 -15.11
N ASP A 105 -1.28 -22.44 -13.84
CA ASP A 105 -2.58 -22.97 -13.41
C ASP A 105 -3.36 -22.06 -12.44
N SER A 106 -2.88 -20.85 -12.17
CA SER A 106 -3.48 -19.94 -11.18
C SER A 106 -3.73 -18.55 -11.75
N ASP A 107 -4.83 -17.93 -11.32
CA ASP A 107 -5.18 -16.53 -11.57
C ASP A 107 -5.12 -15.70 -10.28
N PHE A 108 -5.15 -14.38 -10.42
CA PHE A 108 -5.05 -13.46 -9.29
C PHE A 108 -6.15 -13.66 -8.24
N ALA A 109 -7.37 -13.99 -8.67
CA ALA A 109 -8.50 -14.18 -7.76
C ALA A 109 -8.31 -15.42 -6.86
N SER A 110 -7.81 -16.52 -7.44
CA SER A 110 -7.48 -17.75 -6.71
C SER A 110 -6.36 -17.51 -5.69
N ASP A 111 -5.34 -16.74 -6.05
CA ASP A 111 -4.29 -16.39 -5.10
C ASP A 111 -4.78 -15.46 -4.02
N ALA A 112 -5.63 -14.49 -4.35
CA ALA A 112 -6.22 -13.58 -3.38
C ALA A 112 -7.03 -14.36 -2.36
N ASN A 113 -7.83 -15.35 -2.80
CA ASN A 113 -8.55 -16.26 -1.91
C ASN A 113 -7.59 -17.02 -0.96
N SER A 114 -6.50 -17.55 -1.51
CA SER A 114 -5.47 -18.24 -0.73
C SER A 114 -4.79 -17.30 0.28
N MET A 115 -4.53 -16.05 -0.10
CA MET A 115 -3.95 -15.03 0.76
C MET A 115 -4.91 -14.64 1.89
N ILE A 116 -6.18 -14.39 1.60
CA ILE A 116 -7.23 -14.10 2.60
C ILE A 116 -7.33 -15.24 3.61
N SER A 117 -7.37 -16.49 3.12
CA SER A 117 -7.34 -17.68 3.97
C SER A 117 -6.11 -17.75 4.88
N ARG A 118 -4.93 -17.39 4.37
CA ARG A 118 -3.69 -17.32 5.17
C ARG A 118 -3.79 -16.24 6.25
N LEU A 119 -4.23 -15.03 5.91
CA LEU A 119 -4.39 -13.91 6.84
C LEU A 119 -5.35 -14.28 7.99
N THR A 120 -6.48 -14.90 7.67
CA THR A 120 -7.44 -15.37 8.68
C THR A 120 -6.83 -16.43 9.60
N LYS A 121 -6.04 -17.37 9.06
CA LYS A 121 -5.34 -18.40 9.87
C LYS A 121 -4.33 -17.81 10.85
N ILE A 122 -3.63 -16.74 10.47
CA ILE A 122 -2.72 -16.00 11.37
C ILE A 122 -3.44 -14.93 12.21
N LYS A 123 -4.77 -15.03 12.33
CA LYS A 123 -5.63 -14.18 13.16
C LYS A 123 -5.59 -12.70 12.82
N LEU A 124 -5.28 -12.36 11.57
CA LEU A 124 -5.45 -11.00 11.05
C LEU A 124 -6.86 -10.84 10.48
N LYS A 125 -7.33 -9.60 10.42
CA LYS A 125 -8.62 -9.23 9.84
C LYS A 125 -8.41 -8.69 8.44
N PRO A 126 -8.74 -9.48 7.39
CA PRO A 126 -8.64 -9.02 6.02
C PRO A 126 -9.57 -7.84 5.78
N GLY A 127 -9.16 -6.93 4.91
CA GLY A 127 -9.96 -5.77 4.52
C GLY A 127 -9.48 -5.13 3.22
N GLY A 128 -10.35 -4.30 2.68
CA GLY A 128 -10.20 -3.58 1.42
C GLY A 128 -11.31 -2.55 1.27
N HIS A 129 -11.49 -2.03 0.07
CA HIS A 129 -12.56 -1.09 -0.20
C HIS A 129 -13.05 -1.17 -1.64
N ARG A 130 -14.22 -0.57 -1.84
CA ARG A 130 -14.72 -0.10 -3.13
C ARG A 130 -14.77 1.43 -3.13
N ASP A 131 -15.18 2.03 -4.24
CA ASP A 131 -15.61 3.42 -4.25
C ASP A 131 -17.05 3.58 -4.76
N ASN A 132 -17.60 4.77 -4.58
CA ASN A 132 -18.95 5.14 -5.01
C ASN A 132 -19.04 5.53 -6.51
N HIS A 133 -17.97 5.33 -7.29
CA HIS A 133 -17.88 5.72 -8.71
C HIS A 133 -17.68 4.52 -9.65
N ALA A 134 -17.50 3.33 -9.10
CA ALA A 134 -17.24 2.09 -9.81
C ALA A 134 -18.50 1.37 -10.35
N ASP A 135 -19.70 1.75 -9.91
CA ASP A 135 -20.95 1.10 -10.34
C ASP A 135 -21.09 1.10 -11.89
N GLY A 136 -21.17 -0.10 -12.46
CA GLY A 136 -21.31 -0.33 -13.91
C GLY A 136 -20.01 -0.26 -14.73
N LYS A 137 -18.83 -0.06 -14.10
CA LYS A 137 -17.53 -0.05 -14.76
C LYS A 137 -16.75 -1.35 -14.50
N SER A 138 -15.81 -1.70 -15.38
CA SER A 138 -14.85 -2.80 -15.18
C SER A 138 -13.76 -2.44 -14.15
N ALA A 139 -14.15 -1.99 -12.96
CA ALA A 139 -13.28 -1.55 -11.87
C ALA A 139 -13.97 -1.80 -10.52
N VAL A 140 -13.18 -1.96 -9.45
CA VAL A 140 -13.69 -2.08 -8.07
C VAL A 140 -13.60 -0.76 -7.31
N GLY A 141 -12.92 0.26 -7.84
CA GLY A 141 -12.73 1.56 -7.19
C GLY A 141 -11.49 1.63 -6.29
N CYS A 142 -10.64 0.60 -6.34
CA CYS A 142 -9.37 0.54 -5.63
C CYS A 142 -8.24 0.60 -6.66
N GLY A 143 -7.57 1.74 -6.77
CA GLY A 143 -6.53 1.97 -7.77
C GLY A 143 -5.40 0.92 -7.76
N ALA A 144 -5.05 0.39 -6.58
CA ALA A 144 -4.06 -0.67 -6.44
C ALA A 144 -4.51 -2.02 -7.05
N ILE A 145 -5.80 -2.34 -6.98
CA ILE A 145 -6.36 -3.57 -7.59
C ILE A 145 -6.68 -3.33 -9.07
N ASP A 146 -7.30 -2.21 -9.38
CA ASP A 146 -7.73 -1.87 -10.74
C ASP A 146 -6.54 -1.75 -11.69
N LYS A 147 -5.40 -1.23 -11.22
CA LYS A 147 -4.17 -1.05 -12.00
C LYS A 147 -3.08 -2.08 -11.70
N MET A 148 -3.40 -3.20 -11.03
CA MET A 148 -2.40 -4.19 -10.63
C MET A 148 -1.56 -4.73 -11.80
N ASN A 149 -2.19 -4.96 -12.96
CA ASN A 149 -1.50 -5.38 -14.18
C ASN A 149 -0.54 -4.30 -14.70
N GLN A 150 -0.93 -3.01 -14.59
CA GLN A 150 -0.06 -1.89 -14.94
C GLN A 150 1.11 -1.78 -13.96
N ALA A 151 0.89 -2.01 -12.66
CA ALA A 151 1.97 -2.00 -11.67
C ALA A 151 3.01 -3.10 -11.98
N VAL A 152 2.56 -4.30 -12.35
CA VAL A 152 3.47 -5.37 -12.80
C VAL A 152 4.21 -5.00 -14.09
N TYR A 153 3.54 -4.35 -15.04
CA TYR A 153 4.20 -3.83 -16.25
C TYR A 153 5.32 -2.85 -15.89
N LEU A 154 5.07 -1.89 -15.00
CA LEU A 154 6.06 -0.89 -14.57
C LEU A 154 7.25 -1.51 -13.84
N LEU A 155 7.02 -2.57 -13.05
CA LEU A 155 8.11 -3.35 -12.45
C LEU A 155 9.00 -4.01 -13.52
N SER A 156 8.47 -4.40 -14.66
CA SER A 156 9.24 -5.03 -15.75
C SER A 156 9.86 -4.04 -16.74
N ASP A 157 9.56 -2.75 -16.63
CA ASP A 157 9.99 -1.73 -17.56
C ASP A 157 11.30 -1.08 -17.09
N SER A 158 12.36 -1.26 -17.90
CA SER A 158 13.72 -0.83 -17.58
C SER A 158 13.87 0.68 -17.38
N ARG A 159 12.94 1.49 -17.93
CA ARG A 159 12.92 2.94 -17.74
C ARG A 159 12.74 3.34 -16.28
N TYR A 160 12.10 2.48 -15.48
CA TYR A 160 11.79 2.77 -14.08
C TYR A 160 12.64 1.98 -13.09
N THR A 161 13.48 1.04 -13.55
CA THR A 161 14.30 0.18 -12.68
C THR A 161 15.10 0.98 -11.65
N LYS A 162 15.75 2.08 -12.06
CA LYS A 162 16.53 2.92 -11.13
C LYS A 162 15.67 3.57 -10.06
N SER A 163 14.53 4.16 -10.44
CA SER A 163 13.62 4.80 -9.47
C SER A 163 13.06 3.79 -8.48
N ILE A 164 12.64 2.61 -8.97
CA ILE A 164 12.12 1.53 -8.12
C ILE A 164 13.23 1.01 -7.20
N HIS A 165 14.45 0.87 -7.70
CA HIS A 165 15.63 0.46 -6.93
C HIS A 165 15.89 1.42 -5.76
N ASP A 166 16.08 2.71 -6.05
CA ASP A 166 16.48 3.69 -5.05
C ASP A 166 15.38 3.88 -4.00
N LEU A 167 14.12 3.91 -4.41
CA LEU A 167 12.98 3.97 -3.48
C LEU A 167 12.85 2.69 -2.66
N SER A 168 13.06 1.50 -3.25
CA SER A 168 13.00 0.25 -2.50
C SER A 168 14.08 0.24 -1.42
N LYS A 169 15.31 0.64 -1.77
CA LYS A 169 16.41 0.78 -0.82
C LYS A 169 16.10 1.78 0.29
N ALA A 170 15.52 2.93 -0.05
CA ALA A 170 15.09 3.92 0.94
C ALA A 170 13.97 3.38 1.87
N LEU A 171 13.06 2.54 1.35
CA LEU A 171 11.90 2.03 2.09
C LEU A 171 12.20 0.82 3.00
N ILE A 172 13.22 0.01 2.69
CA ILE A 172 13.50 -1.20 3.50
C ILE A 172 14.91 -1.22 4.09
N GLY A 173 15.72 -0.19 3.82
CA GLY A 173 17.02 0.05 4.45
C GLY A 173 17.91 -1.18 4.44
N ASP A 174 18.32 -1.64 5.62
CA ASP A 174 19.22 -2.78 5.81
C ASP A 174 18.62 -4.12 5.32
N SER A 175 17.30 -4.19 5.11
CA SER A 175 16.66 -5.37 4.50
C SER A 175 16.78 -5.40 2.98
N PHE A 176 17.33 -4.34 2.36
CA PHE A 176 17.53 -4.28 0.92
C PHE A 176 18.65 -5.21 0.46
N SER A 177 18.39 -5.98 -0.60
CA SER A 177 19.35 -6.89 -1.22
C SER A 177 19.22 -6.79 -2.72
N GLU A 178 20.33 -6.52 -3.41
CA GLU A 178 20.42 -6.46 -4.88
C GLU A 178 19.89 -7.76 -5.51
N ASP A 179 20.34 -8.90 -5.00
CA ASP A 179 19.92 -10.22 -5.50
C ASP A 179 18.41 -10.41 -5.36
N ASN A 180 17.83 -10.03 -4.22
CA ASN A 180 16.38 -10.10 -4.03
C ASN A 180 15.66 -9.13 -4.97
N PHE A 181 16.16 -7.91 -5.13
CA PHE A 181 15.59 -6.90 -6.01
C PHE A 181 15.49 -7.41 -7.46
N TYR A 182 16.61 -7.88 -8.02
CA TYR A 182 16.63 -8.43 -9.38
C TYR A 182 15.83 -9.73 -9.51
N GLN A 183 15.76 -10.54 -8.46
CA GLN A 183 14.89 -11.72 -8.45
C GLN A 183 13.41 -11.32 -8.56
N ILE A 184 12.94 -10.33 -7.81
CA ILE A 184 11.56 -9.84 -7.91
C ILE A 184 11.30 -9.21 -9.29
N LEU A 185 12.25 -8.46 -9.87
CA LEU A 185 12.11 -7.95 -11.24
C LEU A 185 11.97 -9.08 -12.28
N GLY A 186 12.73 -10.17 -12.11
CA GLY A 186 12.62 -11.37 -12.94
C GLY A 186 11.23 -12.00 -12.85
N GLU A 187 10.72 -12.19 -11.62
CA GLU A 187 9.37 -12.73 -11.40
C GLU A 187 8.27 -11.81 -11.94
N ALA A 188 8.42 -10.48 -11.80
CA ALA A 188 7.51 -9.50 -12.39
C ALA A 188 7.51 -9.56 -13.92
N THR A 189 8.67 -9.71 -14.55
CA THR A 189 8.82 -9.87 -16.00
C THR A 189 8.12 -11.14 -16.49
N LEU A 190 8.32 -12.26 -15.81
CA LEU A 190 7.65 -13.52 -16.12
C LEU A 190 6.12 -13.40 -15.97
N LEU A 191 5.65 -12.79 -14.89
CA LEU A 191 4.21 -12.57 -14.68
C LEU A 191 3.62 -11.63 -15.74
N ASN A 192 4.34 -10.57 -16.10
CA ASN A 192 3.90 -9.60 -17.11
C ASN A 192 3.69 -10.26 -18.48
N SER A 193 4.55 -11.23 -18.87
CA SER A 193 4.37 -12.01 -20.11
C SER A 193 3.05 -12.78 -20.18
N ARG A 194 2.34 -12.93 -19.05
CA ARG A 194 1.06 -13.63 -18.91
C ARG A 194 -0.02 -12.76 -18.27
N SER A 195 0.18 -11.44 -18.26
CA SER A 195 -0.63 -10.48 -17.52
C SER A 195 -2.12 -10.59 -17.85
N GLU A 196 -2.47 -10.73 -19.14
CA GLU A 196 -3.86 -10.86 -19.59
C GLU A 196 -4.56 -12.07 -18.95
N LYS A 197 -3.94 -13.26 -18.98
CA LYS A 197 -4.50 -14.48 -18.40
C LYS A 197 -4.60 -14.37 -16.88
N TYR A 198 -3.52 -13.94 -16.23
CA TYR A 198 -3.42 -13.92 -14.77
C TYR A 198 -4.38 -12.90 -14.12
N PHE A 199 -4.55 -11.73 -14.73
CA PHE A 199 -5.37 -10.64 -14.18
C PHE A 199 -6.80 -10.57 -14.75
N LYS A 200 -7.20 -11.52 -15.61
CA LYS A 200 -8.52 -11.54 -16.27
C LYS A 200 -9.67 -11.36 -15.29
N ASN A 201 -9.63 -12.05 -14.16
CA ASN A 201 -10.68 -12.05 -13.13
C ASN A 201 -10.28 -11.28 -11.87
N ARG A 202 -9.33 -10.32 -11.96
CA ARG A 202 -8.75 -9.70 -10.76
C ARG A 202 -9.78 -9.00 -9.86
N LEU A 203 -10.85 -8.45 -10.45
CA LEU A 203 -11.89 -7.73 -9.73
C LEU A 203 -12.65 -8.65 -8.75
N ASN A 204 -12.78 -9.93 -9.10
CA ASN A 204 -13.41 -10.95 -8.26
C ASN A 204 -12.67 -11.14 -6.92
N ALA A 205 -11.42 -10.69 -6.80
CA ALA A 205 -10.68 -10.74 -5.54
C ALA A 205 -11.38 -9.94 -4.42
N VAL A 206 -12.05 -8.83 -4.75
CA VAL A 206 -12.81 -8.04 -3.78
C VAL A 206 -14.09 -8.78 -3.37
N ASP A 207 -14.78 -9.41 -4.32
CA ASP A 207 -15.98 -10.21 -4.04
C ASP A 207 -15.66 -11.41 -3.14
N VAL A 208 -14.50 -12.05 -3.37
CA VAL A 208 -13.98 -13.13 -2.51
C VAL A 208 -13.73 -12.61 -1.10
N LEU A 209 -13.07 -11.45 -0.97
CA LEU A 209 -12.82 -10.84 0.34
C LEU A 209 -14.11 -10.57 1.10
N GLU A 210 -15.10 -9.97 0.45
CA GLU A 210 -16.41 -9.66 1.03
C GLU A 210 -17.15 -10.93 1.49
N LYS A 211 -17.05 -12.02 0.73
CA LYS A 211 -17.66 -13.30 1.06
C LYS A 211 -16.98 -13.98 2.26
N GLU A 212 -15.65 -14.00 2.28
CA GLU A 212 -14.86 -14.73 3.28
C GLU A 212 -14.70 -13.94 4.61
N ALA A 213 -14.84 -12.62 4.56
CA ALA A 213 -14.74 -11.73 5.72
C ALA A 213 -15.88 -10.70 5.72
N LYS A 214 -16.98 -10.99 6.44
CA LYS A 214 -18.09 -10.01 6.56
C LYS A 214 -17.60 -8.67 7.12
N ASN A 215 -18.14 -7.58 6.58
CA ASN A 215 -17.80 -6.20 6.94
C ASN A 215 -16.32 -5.85 6.71
N SER A 216 -15.66 -6.50 5.74
CA SER A 216 -14.26 -6.24 5.38
C SER A 216 -14.08 -5.17 4.31
N ILE A 217 -15.16 -4.72 3.67
CA ILE A 217 -15.14 -3.78 2.56
C ILE A 217 -15.67 -2.44 3.04
N ALA A 218 -14.81 -1.42 3.00
CA ALA A 218 -15.21 -0.03 3.14
C ALA A 218 -15.73 0.53 1.82
N THR A 219 -16.54 1.58 1.86
CA THR A 219 -17.00 2.30 0.66
C THR A 219 -16.45 3.71 0.68
N LEU A 220 -15.39 3.95 -0.10
CA LEU A 220 -14.76 5.28 -0.15
C LEU A 220 -15.58 6.23 -1.03
N THR A 221 -15.51 7.51 -0.69
CA THR A 221 -16.24 8.57 -1.41
C THR A 221 -15.32 9.70 -1.84
N GLY A 222 -15.68 10.32 -2.97
CA GLY A 222 -14.99 11.50 -3.49
C GLY A 222 -13.82 11.19 -4.43
N GLU A 223 -13.06 12.24 -4.74
CA GLU A 223 -11.95 12.21 -5.69
C GLU A 223 -10.60 12.04 -5.00
N HIS A 224 -9.63 11.47 -5.73
CA HIS A 224 -8.24 11.39 -5.28
C HIS A 224 -7.58 12.78 -5.26
N ARG A 225 -6.99 13.13 -4.12
CA ARG A 225 -6.34 14.42 -3.84
C ARG A 225 -5.09 14.27 -2.97
N GLU A 226 -4.37 13.17 -3.16
CA GLU A 226 -3.21 12.85 -2.35
C GLU A 226 -2.00 13.73 -2.71
N CYS A 227 -1.55 14.52 -1.73
CA CYS A 227 -0.39 15.42 -1.87
C CYS A 227 0.88 14.82 -1.25
N LEU A 228 0.73 13.93 -0.26
CA LEU A 228 1.84 13.32 0.47
C LEU A 228 1.76 11.79 0.40
N VAL A 229 2.92 11.15 0.51
CA VAL A 229 3.06 9.74 0.84
C VAL A 229 3.80 9.64 2.16
N VAL A 230 3.26 8.90 3.12
CA VAL A 230 3.95 8.60 4.38
C VAL A 230 4.24 7.12 4.48
N ALA A 231 5.52 6.77 4.65
CA ALA A 231 5.96 5.45 5.04
C ALA A 231 6.08 5.41 6.57
N ASN A 232 5.12 4.76 7.21
CA ASN A 232 5.05 4.64 8.67
C ASN A 232 5.72 3.34 9.16
N TYR A 233 6.81 3.48 9.92
CA TYR A 233 7.57 2.39 10.53
C TYR A 233 7.26 2.17 12.01
N VAL A 234 6.56 3.11 12.66
CA VAL A 234 6.21 2.98 14.07
C VAL A 234 5.17 1.86 14.24
N PRO A 235 5.48 0.81 15.00
CA PRO A 235 4.60 -0.34 15.11
C PRO A 235 3.24 -0.01 15.74
N SER A 236 2.21 -0.72 15.28
CA SER A 236 0.85 -0.64 15.84
C SER A 236 0.21 0.76 15.82
N THR A 237 0.64 1.64 14.91
CA THR A 237 -0.03 2.91 14.64
C THR A 237 -0.44 3.03 13.17
N THR A 238 -1.42 3.87 12.88
CA THR A 238 -1.92 4.14 11.52
C THR A 238 -2.46 5.57 11.44
N LEU A 239 -2.67 6.07 10.23
CA LEU A 239 -3.19 7.42 10.00
C LEU A 239 -4.73 7.45 10.14
N ALA A 240 -5.25 8.44 10.86
CA ALA A 240 -6.67 8.76 10.91
C ALA A 240 -7.01 9.81 9.85
N GLU A 241 -7.29 9.37 8.62
CA GLU A 241 -7.46 10.25 7.46
C GLU A 241 -8.64 11.21 7.63
N ASN A 242 -9.76 10.77 8.23
CA ASN A 242 -10.95 11.62 8.39
C ASN A 242 -10.64 12.91 9.17
N ASN A 243 -9.82 12.81 10.22
CA ASN A 243 -9.45 13.97 11.03
C ASN A 243 -8.52 14.91 10.25
N LEU A 244 -7.58 14.34 9.49
CA LEU A 244 -6.68 15.09 8.63
C LEU A 244 -7.46 15.82 7.52
N LEU A 245 -8.37 15.13 6.83
CA LEU A 245 -9.18 15.69 5.75
C LEU A 245 -10.02 16.88 6.22
N LYS A 246 -10.57 16.78 7.44
CA LYS A 246 -11.36 17.86 8.03
C LYS A 246 -10.52 19.09 8.34
N ASP A 247 -9.32 18.90 8.89
CA ASP A 247 -8.46 20.00 9.32
C ASP A 247 -7.68 20.65 8.17
N TYR A 248 -7.47 19.92 7.06
CA TYR A 248 -6.72 20.37 5.89
C TYR A 248 -7.58 20.41 4.61
N GLU A 249 -8.86 20.75 4.74
CA GLU A 249 -9.76 21.08 3.62
C GLU A 249 -9.78 20.05 2.48
N GLY A 250 -9.68 18.76 2.83
CA GLY A 250 -9.72 17.65 1.89
C GLY A 250 -8.39 17.30 1.21
N VAL A 251 -7.26 17.88 1.65
CA VAL A 251 -5.92 17.37 1.29
C VAL A 251 -5.77 15.93 1.79
N GLN A 252 -5.38 15.02 0.90
CA GLN A 252 -5.28 13.60 1.22
C GLN A 252 -3.80 13.16 1.34
N VAL A 253 -3.59 12.01 1.98
CA VAL A 253 -2.29 11.39 2.18
C VAL A 253 -2.38 9.90 1.86
N PHE A 254 -1.46 9.40 1.04
CA PHE A 254 -1.24 7.96 0.96
C PHE A 254 -0.41 7.51 2.17
N ASN A 255 -1.03 6.84 3.14
CA ASN A 255 -0.30 6.27 4.28
C ASN A 255 0.00 4.78 4.06
N TYR A 256 1.28 4.43 4.06
CA TYR A 256 1.75 3.05 4.02
C TYR A 256 2.35 2.66 5.37
N ASP A 257 1.62 1.83 6.13
CA ASP A 257 2.12 1.22 7.35
C ASP A 257 3.16 0.12 7.00
N VAL A 258 4.40 0.53 6.76
CA VAL A 258 5.52 -0.37 6.42
C VAL A 258 5.74 -1.40 7.52
N TRP A 259 5.62 -1.00 8.78
CA TRP A 259 5.72 -1.89 9.94
C TRP A 259 4.75 -3.09 9.82
N ARG A 260 3.58 -2.89 9.20
CA ARG A 260 2.60 -3.94 9.00
C ARG A 260 3.04 -4.97 7.96
N SER A 261 3.72 -4.54 6.90
CA SER A 261 4.31 -5.47 5.93
C SER A 261 5.43 -6.30 6.56
N LEU A 262 6.23 -5.72 7.46
CA LEU A 262 7.26 -6.43 8.22
C LEU A 262 6.64 -7.46 9.19
N ASP A 263 5.66 -7.04 10.00
CA ASP A 263 4.90 -7.91 10.90
C ASP A 263 4.21 -9.06 10.15
N LEU A 264 3.67 -8.78 8.96
CA LEU A 264 3.05 -9.79 8.11
C LEU A 264 4.08 -10.80 7.59
N ALA A 265 5.27 -10.34 7.18
CA ALA A 265 6.35 -11.22 6.73
C ALA A 265 6.76 -12.21 7.84
N ASP A 266 6.92 -11.73 9.07
CA ASP A 266 7.21 -12.56 10.24
C ASP A 266 6.15 -13.63 10.50
N LYS A 267 4.88 -13.28 10.38
CA LYS A 267 3.76 -14.20 10.62
C LYS A 267 3.58 -15.22 9.50
N LEU A 268 3.85 -14.85 8.25
CA LEU A 268 3.74 -15.76 7.11
C LEU A 268 4.91 -16.73 7.00
N PHE A 269 6.10 -16.32 7.43
CA PHE A 269 7.35 -17.08 7.28
C PHE A 269 8.08 -17.22 8.63
N PRO A 270 7.48 -17.86 9.65
CA PRO A 270 8.00 -17.83 11.02
C PRO A 270 9.23 -18.71 11.26
N ARG A 271 9.60 -19.59 10.32
CA ARG A 271 10.69 -20.56 10.50
C ARG A 271 11.97 -20.03 9.85
N ALA A 272 13.12 -20.31 10.45
CA ALA A 272 14.43 -19.92 9.91
C ALA A 272 14.66 -20.38 8.46
N LYS A 273 14.16 -21.58 8.10
CA LYS A 273 14.23 -22.10 6.72
C LYS A 273 13.46 -21.27 5.70
N ASP A 274 12.49 -20.47 6.14
CA ASP A 274 11.65 -19.62 5.28
C ASP A 274 12.26 -18.20 5.12
N LYS A 275 13.46 -17.94 5.67
CA LYS A 275 14.10 -16.62 5.66
C LYS A 275 14.19 -16.00 4.25
N LYS A 276 14.56 -16.80 3.23
CA LYS A 276 14.64 -16.30 1.85
C LYS A 276 13.27 -15.81 1.35
N ASN A 277 12.20 -16.56 1.61
CA ASN A 277 10.85 -16.16 1.22
C ASN A 277 10.37 -14.94 2.00
N LYS A 278 10.73 -14.84 3.29
CA LYS A 278 10.48 -13.64 4.11
C LYS A 278 11.14 -12.41 3.49
N ASP A 279 12.43 -12.48 3.19
CA ASP A 279 13.20 -11.36 2.65
C ASP A 279 12.69 -10.95 1.25
N LEU A 280 12.35 -11.94 0.40
CA LEU A 280 11.71 -11.70 -0.90
C LEU A 280 10.32 -11.07 -0.75
N PHE A 281 9.53 -11.50 0.23
CA PHE A 281 8.21 -10.92 0.47
C PHE A 281 8.32 -9.46 0.88
N ILE A 282 9.24 -9.11 1.79
CA ILE A 282 9.47 -7.71 2.19
C ILE A 282 9.88 -6.86 0.99
N MET A 283 10.84 -7.33 0.18
CA MET A 283 11.25 -6.66 -1.06
C MET A 283 10.06 -6.48 -2.01
N ALA A 284 9.29 -7.55 -2.26
CA ALA A 284 8.13 -7.51 -3.14
C ALA A 284 7.03 -6.56 -2.64
N ARG A 285 6.82 -6.46 -1.33
CA ARG A 285 5.87 -5.50 -0.73
C ARG A 285 6.31 -4.06 -0.98
N ALA A 286 7.60 -3.75 -0.82
CA ALA A 286 8.11 -2.41 -1.11
C ALA A 286 7.99 -2.08 -2.61
N MET A 287 8.46 -2.97 -3.49
CA MET A 287 8.41 -2.77 -4.93
C MET A 287 6.98 -2.63 -5.46
N THR A 288 6.04 -3.45 -4.99
CA THR A 288 4.62 -3.35 -5.39
C THR A 288 3.94 -2.11 -4.83
N ALA A 289 4.32 -1.63 -3.64
CA ALA A 289 3.88 -0.33 -3.14
C ALA A 289 4.33 0.83 -4.03
N ILE A 290 5.61 0.84 -4.40
CA ILE A 290 6.19 1.84 -5.31
C ILE A 290 5.49 1.80 -6.67
N ALA A 291 5.36 0.61 -7.28
CA ALA A 291 4.71 0.47 -8.57
C ALA A 291 3.22 0.88 -8.52
N THR A 292 2.55 0.64 -7.40
CA THR A 292 1.19 1.14 -7.16
C THR A 292 1.18 2.66 -7.18
N LEU A 293 2.08 3.32 -6.45
CA LEU A 293 2.19 4.79 -6.45
C LEU A 293 2.48 5.32 -7.86
N MET A 294 3.40 4.70 -8.61
CA MET A 294 3.69 5.06 -10.01
C MET A 294 2.47 4.96 -10.93
N CYS A 295 1.58 4.00 -10.70
CA CYS A 295 0.33 3.88 -11.47
C CYS A 295 -0.69 4.97 -11.13
N LEU A 296 -0.65 5.51 -9.92
CA LEU A 296 -1.65 6.43 -9.41
C LEU A 296 -1.21 7.88 -9.55
N THR A 297 0.07 8.14 -9.32
CA THR A 297 0.64 9.49 -9.26
C THR A 297 1.68 9.76 -10.34
N ASP A 298 1.95 11.05 -10.58
CA ASP A 298 2.99 11.52 -11.49
C ASP A 298 4.39 11.59 -10.83
N GLY A 299 4.50 11.19 -9.56
CA GLY A 299 5.74 11.23 -8.77
C GLY A 299 6.02 12.56 -8.07
N SER A 300 5.13 13.55 -8.18
CA SER A 300 5.30 14.87 -7.56
C SER A 300 5.02 14.88 -6.05
N GLN A 301 4.36 13.88 -5.48
CA GLN A 301 4.02 13.86 -4.04
C GLN A 301 5.27 13.87 -3.17
N THR A 302 5.17 14.54 -2.03
CA THR A 302 6.23 14.55 -1.02
C THR A 302 6.26 13.22 -0.26
N LEU A 303 7.43 12.60 -0.17
CA LEU A 303 7.65 11.39 0.61
C LEU A 303 8.15 11.73 2.02
N LEU A 304 7.42 11.26 3.02
CA LEU A 304 7.82 11.29 4.42
C LEU A 304 8.07 9.87 4.94
N THR A 305 9.04 9.74 5.84
CA THR A 305 9.17 8.54 6.69
C THR A 305 8.90 8.90 8.14
N ARG A 306 8.14 8.05 8.83
CA ARG A 306 7.81 8.17 10.25
C ARG A 306 8.42 7.00 11.01
N ASN A 307 9.39 7.28 11.87
CA ASN A 307 10.19 6.27 12.60
C ASN A 307 10.04 6.39 14.11
#